data_AF-A0A5J4RRC3-F1
#
_entry.id   AF-A0A5J4RRC3-F1
#
_cell.length_a   1.000
_cell.length_b   1.000
_cell.length_c   1.000
_cell.angle_alpha   90.00
_cell.angle_beta   90.00
_cell.angle_gamma   90.00
#
_symmetry.space_group_name_H-M   'P 1'
#
loop_
_entity.id
_entity.type
_entity.pdbx_description
1 polymer ?
#
loop_
_entity_poly.entity_id
_entity_poly.type
_entity_poly.pdbx_seq_one_letter_code
_entity_poly.pdbx_strand_id
1 'polypeptide(L)'
;MQIKRYASHYLLLPEYGFLKQCAVEMKGREVLRIFFLPEEMENVEWYPGIILLSEKEEDRDGIIQLFQIQYNLLNEIPDAFQTNSRVERIAYLLYPFDFDSMTIIGTTEIRKLE
;
A
#
# COMPACT_ATOMS: atom_id res chain seq x y z
N MET A 1 -14.57 -14.59 3.73
CA MET A 1 -13.69 -13.42 3.90
C MET A 1 -14.51 -12.16 3.66
N GLN A 2 -14.51 -11.25 4.63
CA GLN A 2 -15.20 -9.96 4.55
C GLN A 2 -14.36 -8.99 3.71
N ILE A 3 -15.02 -8.05 3.02
CA ILE A 3 -14.35 -6.97 2.31
C ILE A 3 -13.75 -6.01 3.35
N LYS A 4 -12.49 -5.63 3.17
CA LYS A 4 -11.78 -4.67 4.02
C LYS A 4 -11.24 -3.53 3.16
N ARG A 5 -11.17 -2.35 3.76
CA ARG A 5 -10.63 -1.14 3.14
C ARG A 5 -9.51 -0.60 4.00
N TYR A 6 -8.37 -0.38 3.37
CA TYR A 6 -7.19 0.16 4.03
C TYR A 6 -6.80 1.46 3.34
N ALA A 7 -6.63 2.52 4.13
CA ALA A 7 -6.11 3.79 3.63
C ALA A 7 -4.83 4.18 4.35
N SER A 8 -3.96 4.83 3.61
CA SER A 8 -2.68 5.29 4.09
C SER A 8 -2.25 6.56 3.38
N HIS A 9 -1.17 7.16 3.88
CA HIS A 9 -0.59 8.36 3.27
C HIS A 9 -0.04 8.05 1.88
N TYR A 10 0.56 6.86 1.72
CA TYR A 10 0.89 6.32 0.42
C TYR A 10 0.62 4.82 0.34
N LEU A 11 0.32 4.37 -0.87
CA LEU A 11 0.27 2.98 -1.28
C LEU A 11 1.49 2.71 -2.17
N LEU A 12 2.32 1.73 -1.82
CA LEU A 12 3.44 1.28 -2.64
C LEU A 12 3.04 0.05 -3.46
N LEU A 13 3.20 0.16 -4.77
CA LEU A 13 3.16 -0.95 -5.72
C LEU A 13 4.59 -1.17 -6.23
N PRO A 14 5.34 -2.21 -5.79
CA PRO A 14 6.76 -2.36 -6.11
C PRO A 14 7.07 -2.38 -7.60
N GLU A 15 6.13 -2.81 -8.44
CA GLU A 15 6.32 -2.88 -9.89
C GLU A 15 6.06 -1.53 -10.60
N TYR A 16 5.50 -0.54 -9.89
CA TYR A 16 5.02 0.71 -10.50
C TYR A 16 5.51 1.97 -9.77
N GLY A 17 5.31 2.05 -8.46
CA GLY A 17 5.69 3.21 -7.65
C GLY A 17 4.68 3.52 -6.54
N PHE A 18 4.76 4.75 -6.02
CA PHE A 18 3.89 5.24 -4.96
C PHE A 18 2.63 5.90 -5.50
N LEU A 19 1.50 5.66 -4.86
CA LEU A 19 0.28 6.44 -5.02
C LEU A 19 0.03 7.19 -3.70
N LYS A 20 -0.17 8.50 -3.77
CA LYS A 20 -0.44 9.34 -2.59
C LYS A 20 -1.92 9.31 -2.23
N GLN A 21 -2.22 9.25 -0.94
CA GLN A 21 -3.57 9.34 -0.36
C GLN A 21 -4.56 8.40 -1.07
N CYS A 22 -4.23 7.11 -1.09
CA CYS A 22 -5.06 6.08 -1.70
C CYS A 22 -5.66 5.15 -0.64
N ALA A 23 -6.83 4.62 -0.98
CA ALA A 23 -7.37 3.44 -0.33
C ALA A 23 -7.32 2.24 -1.27
N VAL A 24 -7.15 1.05 -0.68
CA VAL A 24 -7.30 -0.23 -1.34
C VAL A 24 -8.43 -1.01 -0.69
N GLU A 25 -9.35 -1.51 -1.51
CA GLU A 25 -10.40 -2.44 -1.12
C GLU A 25 -9.97 -3.86 -1.47
N MET A 26 -10.00 -4.76 -0.49
CA MET A 26 -9.53 -6.14 -0.63
C MET A 26 -10.53 -7.15 -0.06
N LYS A 27 -10.54 -8.34 -0.65
CA LYS A 27 -11.23 -9.53 -0.13
C LYS A 27 -10.22 -10.66 0.03
N GLY A 28 -9.67 -10.81 1.23
CA GLY A 28 -8.49 -11.65 1.44
C GLY A 28 -7.30 -11.05 0.69
N ARG A 29 -6.71 -11.78 -0.26
CA ARG A 29 -5.61 -11.29 -1.09
C ARG A 29 -6.06 -10.62 -2.39
N GLU A 30 -7.32 -10.77 -2.78
CA GLU A 30 -7.84 -10.17 -4.00
C GLU A 30 -8.02 -8.66 -3.81
N VAL A 31 -7.30 -7.86 -4.60
CA VAL A 31 -7.49 -6.42 -4.71
C VAL A 31 -8.71 -6.17 -5.59
N LEU A 32 -9.79 -5.68 -4.98
CA LEU A 32 -11.04 -5.37 -5.69
C LEU A 32 -10.97 -4.00 -6.36
N ARG A 33 -10.35 -3.02 -5.69
CA ARG A 33 -10.26 -1.65 -6.19
C ARG A 33 -9.16 -0.88 -5.48
N ILE A 34 -8.47 -0.01 -6.22
CA ILE A 34 -7.69 1.10 -5.66
C ILE A 34 -8.41 2.40 -6.04
N PHE A 35 -8.43 3.38 -5.15
CA PHE A 35 -8.97 4.70 -5.47
C PHE A 35 -8.26 5.79 -4.65
N PHE A 36 -8.03 6.94 -5.29
CA PHE A 36 -7.58 8.14 -4.61
C PHE A 36 -8.66 8.63 -3.66
N LEU A 37 -8.25 9.04 -2.46
CA LEU A 37 -9.10 9.67 -1.48
C LEU A 37 -9.12 11.18 -1.78
N PRO A 38 -10.28 11.79 -2.06
CA PRO A 38 -10.40 13.23 -1.86
C PRO A 38 -10.12 13.50 -0.38
N GLU A 39 -9.50 14.63 -0.07
CA GLU A 39 -8.77 14.93 1.18
C GLU A 39 -9.54 14.74 2.51
N GLU A 40 -10.82 14.37 2.50
CA GLU A 40 -11.60 13.99 3.69
C GLU A 40 -12.65 12.90 3.35
N MET A 41 -12.58 11.75 4.03
CA MET A 41 -13.69 10.78 4.06
C MET A 41 -13.92 10.30 5.51
N GLU A 42 -15.12 10.56 6.04
CA GLU A 42 -15.49 10.37 7.47
C GLU A 42 -15.54 8.91 7.96
N ASN A 43 -15.31 7.90 7.11
CA ASN A 43 -15.50 6.48 7.46
C ASN A 43 -14.38 5.56 6.96
N VAL A 44 -13.14 6.07 6.95
CA VAL A 44 -11.97 5.31 6.56
C VAL A 44 -11.01 5.21 7.75
N GLU A 45 -10.60 4.00 8.11
CA GLU A 45 -9.49 3.82 9.05
C GLU A 45 -8.21 4.32 8.39
N TRP A 46 -7.80 5.54 8.77
CA TRP A 46 -6.55 6.14 8.33
C TRP A 46 -5.39 5.55 9.11
N TYR A 47 -4.52 4.84 8.42
CA TYR A 47 -3.25 4.45 9.00
C TYR A 47 -2.21 5.53 8.67
N PRO A 48 -1.61 6.17 9.70
CA PRO A 48 -0.35 6.85 9.45
C PRO A 48 0.64 5.79 8.96
N GLY A 49 1.33 6.03 7.84
CA GLY A 49 2.26 5.06 7.26
C GLY A 49 2.03 4.74 5.78
N ILE A 50 2.62 3.63 5.35
CA ILE A 50 2.59 3.10 3.98
C ILE A 50 1.83 1.78 3.97
N ILE A 51 0.96 1.58 2.99
CA ILE A 51 0.49 0.24 2.63
C ILE A 51 1.35 -0.25 1.48
N LEU A 52 2.03 -1.37 1.66
CA LEU A 52 2.74 -2.08 0.60
C LEU A 52 1.84 -3.20 0.06
N LEU A 53 1.64 -3.28 -1.25
CA LEU A 53 0.99 -4.40 -1.91
C LEU A 53 2.04 -5.24 -2.67
N SER A 54 2.54 -6.31 -2.05
CA SER A 54 3.51 -7.21 -2.69
C SER A 54 2.82 -8.35 -3.45
N GLU A 55 3.42 -8.78 -4.55
CA GLU A 55 3.04 -9.98 -5.30
C GLU A 55 3.31 -11.28 -4.56
N LYS A 56 4.21 -11.25 -3.57
CA LYS A 56 4.65 -12.42 -2.82
C LYS A 56 4.74 -12.15 -1.33
N GLU A 57 4.99 -13.21 -0.57
CA GLU A 57 5.27 -13.09 0.85
C GLU A 57 6.67 -12.53 1.02
N GLU A 58 6.79 -11.48 1.82
CA GLU A 58 8.04 -10.79 2.07
C GLU A 58 8.36 -10.93 3.55
N ASP A 59 9.63 -11.20 3.85
CA ASP A 59 10.14 -11.05 5.20
C ASP A 59 10.54 -9.58 5.45
N ARG A 60 11.02 -9.31 6.67
CA ARG A 60 11.41 -7.95 7.07
C ARG A 60 12.53 -7.39 6.19
N ASP A 61 13.52 -8.21 5.86
CA ASP A 61 14.69 -7.76 5.10
C ASP A 61 14.34 -7.50 3.64
N GLY A 62 13.49 -8.32 3.03
CA GLY A 62 12.94 -8.09 1.70
C GLY A 62 12.19 -6.77 1.62
N ILE A 63 11.34 -6.47 2.61
CA ILE A 63 10.63 -5.19 2.66
C ILE A 63 11.62 -4.02 2.83
N ILE A 64 12.63 -4.14 3.70
CA ILE A 64 13.66 -3.10 3.84
C ILE A 64 14.38 -2.83 2.51
N GLN A 65 14.67 -3.86 1.72
CA GLN A 65 15.30 -3.69 0.42
C GLN A 65 14.42 -2.96 -0.59
N LEU A 66 13.10 -3.15 -0.56
CA LEU A 66 12.18 -2.42 -1.43
C LEU A 66 12.31 -0.90 -1.22
N PHE A 67 12.49 -0.44 0.02
CA PHE A 67 12.65 0.99 0.33
C PHE A 67 14.06 1.54 0.10
N GLN A 68 14.97 0.75 -0.49
CA GLN A 68 16.24 1.24 -1.05
C GLN A 68 16.12 1.59 -2.54
N ILE A 69 15.00 1.24 -3.18
CA ILE A 69 14.72 1.54 -4.58
C ILE A 69 14.10 2.94 -4.69
N GLN A 70 14.54 3.71 -5.68
CA GLN A 70 13.93 4.99 -5.99
C GLN A 70 12.67 4.78 -6.84
N TYR A 71 11.50 4.98 -6.22
CA TYR A 71 10.22 4.90 -6.90
C TYR A 71 9.70 6.28 -7.33
N ASN A 72 8.95 6.30 -8.43
CA ASN A 72 8.22 7.48 -8.86
C ASN A 72 6.91 7.63 -8.10
N LEU A 73 6.43 8.87 -7.99
CA LEU A 73 5.06 9.17 -7.60
C LEU A 73 4.16 9.04 -8.83
N LEU A 74 3.11 8.22 -8.70
CA LEU A 74 2.13 7.96 -9.74
C LEU A 74 0.96 8.94 -9.58
N ASN A 75 0.52 9.50 -10.71
CA ASN A 75 -0.67 10.36 -10.78
C ASN A 75 -1.93 9.58 -11.15
N GLU A 76 -1.78 8.33 -11.60
CA GLU A 76 -2.84 7.47 -12.08
C GLU A 76 -2.61 6.05 -11.55
N ILE A 77 -3.70 5.31 -11.35
CA ILE A 77 -3.64 3.91 -10.90
C ILE A 77 -3.21 3.05 -12.09
N PRO A 78 -2.27 2.09 -11.96
CA PRO A 78 -1.90 1.25 -13.09
C PRO A 78 -3.05 0.42 -13.66
N ASP A 79 -3.10 0.22 -14.98
CA ASP A 79 -4.19 -0.48 -15.69
C ASP A 79 -4.53 -1.86 -15.11
N ALA A 80 -3.52 -2.58 -14.62
CA ALA A 80 -3.70 -3.88 -13.96
C ALA A 80 -4.70 -3.82 -12.79
N PHE A 81 -4.83 -2.67 -12.12
CA PHE A 81 -5.75 -2.45 -11.00
C PHE A 81 -7.01 -1.67 -11.38
N GLN A 82 -7.15 -1.28 -12.65
CA GLN A 82 -8.35 -0.59 -13.17
C GLN A 82 -9.34 -1.54 -13.84
N THR A 83 -8.86 -2.63 -14.45
CA THR A 83 -9.73 -3.60 -15.13
C THR A 83 -10.33 -4.61 -14.16
N ASN A 84 -11.41 -5.31 -14.56
CA ASN A 84 -12.00 -6.42 -13.78
C ASN A 84 -11.07 -7.66 -13.67
N SER A 85 -9.77 -7.51 -13.93
CA SER A 85 -8.76 -8.54 -13.70
C SER A 85 -8.61 -8.81 -12.21
N ARG A 86 -8.62 -10.08 -11.82
CA ARG A 86 -8.30 -10.49 -10.45
C ARG A 86 -6.81 -10.27 -10.21
N VAL A 87 -6.48 -9.32 -9.34
CA VAL A 87 -5.11 -9.10 -8.90
C VAL A 87 -4.99 -9.54 -7.45
N GLU A 88 -4.13 -10.52 -7.19
CA GLU A 88 -3.81 -10.93 -5.83
C GLU A 88 -2.57 -10.20 -5.32
N ARG A 89 -2.65 -9.68 -4.09
CA ARG A 89 -1.56 -9.02 -3.39
C ARG A 89 -1.57 -9.38 -1.91
N ILE A 90 -0.39 -9.38 -1.31
CA ILE A 90 -0.20 -9.43 0.13
C ILE A 90 0.04 -8.01 0.62
N ALA A 91 -0.86 -7.54 1.48
CA ALA A 91 -0.82 -6.19 2.00
C ALA A 91 -0.03 -6.15 3.32
N TYR A 92 0.86 -5.16 3.44
CA TYR A 92 1.57 -4.85 4.69
C TYR A 92 1.38 -3.39 5.04
N LEU A 93 1.10 -3.12 6.31
CA LEU A 93 1.18 -1.78 6.88
C LEU A 93 2.58 -1.58 7.47
N LEU A 94 3.21 -0.47 7.09
CA LEU A 94 4.47 0.00 7.66
C LEU A 94 4.21 1.29 8.44
N TYR A 95 4.40 1.25 9.75
CA TYR A 95 4.22 2.39 10.64
C TYR A 95 5.06 2.29 11.91
N PRO A 96 5.66 3.38 12.42
CA PRO A 96 5.86 4.69 11.77
C PRO A 96 6.75 4.63 10.53
N PHE A 97 6.65 5.63 9.65
CA PHE A 97 7.43 5.73 8.42
C PHE A 97 7.96 7.16 8.27
N ASP A 98 9.20 7.31 7.78
CA ASP A 98 9.79 8.62 7.49
C ASP A 98 9.39 9.05 6.08
N PHE A 99 8.42 9.96 6.01
CA PHE A 99 7.91 10.51 4.74
C PHE A 99 8.83 11.57 4.14
N ASP A 100 9.71 12.20 4.92
CA ASP A 100 10.64 13.21 4.39
C ASP A 100 11.72 12.51 3.57
N SER A 101 12.28 11.42 4.11
CA SER A 101 13.31 10.62 3.44
C SER A 101 12.74 9.48 2.58
N MET A 102 11.42 9.25 2.64
CA MET A 102 10.74 8.11 2.03
C MET A 102 11.38 6.75 2.38
N THR A 103 11.68 6.53 3.67
CA THR A 103 12.40 5.33 4.13
C THR A 103 11.84 4.70 5.41
N ILE A 104 12.21 3.44 5.64
CA ILE A 104 11.92 2.70 6.87
C ILE A 104 12.91 3.15 7.96
N ILE A 105 12.40 3.39 9.16
CA ILE A 105 13.21 3.75 10.33
C ILE A 105 13.30 2.57 11.30
N GLY A 106 14.26 2.62 12.23
CA GLY A 106 14.54 1.48 13.14
C GLY A 106 13.34 1.04 13.99
N THR A 107 12.38 1.93 14.21
CA THR A 107 11.14 1.68 14.96
C THR A 107 9.93 1.34 14.08
N THR A 108 10.07 1.32 12.75
CA THR A 108 8.98 0.92 11.85
C THR A 108 8.58 -0.52 12.13
N GLU A 109 7.33 -0.70 12.53
CA GLU A 109 6.69 -2.01 12.57
C GLU A 109 6.17 -2.36 11.18
N ILE A 110 6.27 -3.64 10.84
CA ILE A 110 5.71 -4.20 9.62
C ILE A 110 4.62 -5.18 10.03
N ARG A 111 3.38 -4.87 9.68
CA ARG A 111 2.22 -5.71 9.99
C ARG A 111 1.58 -6.19 8.70
N LYS A 112 1.50 -7.51 8.52
CA LYS A 112 0.69 -8.11 7.45
C LYS A 112 -0.79 -7.84 7.72
N LEU A 113 -1.51 -7.38 6.71
CA LEU A 113 -2.95 -7.12 6.76
C LEU A 113 -3.70 -8.36 6.26
N GLU A 114 -4.73 -8.79 7.00
CA GLU A 114 -5.53 -10.00 6.72
C GLU A 114 -6.93 -9.69 6.21
#